data_AF-B5JNF7-F1
#
_entry.id   AF-B5JNF7-F1
#
_cell.length_a   1.000
_cell.length_b   1.000
_cell.length_c   1.000
_cell.angle_alpha   90.00
_cell.angle_beta   90.00
_cell.angle_gamma   90.00
#
_symmetry.space_group_name_H-M   'P 1'
#
loop_
_entity.id
_entity.type
_entity.pdbx_description
1 polymer ?
#
loop_
_entity_poly.entity_id
_entity_poly.type
_entity_poly.pdbx_seq_one_letter_code
_entity_poly.pdbx_strand_id
1 'polypeptide(L)'
;MILMHPYEHRQIKLNTGRLTHFCLADSELYVGERFDEHVAVQALIADPQNYPVLLYPGEGAWDLSKGELRAGDFEGRRLVVFLLDGTWRQVRPMLRFSESLQRLPRVMFSGAAPSRYVIKRQPEAGCLSTLEATHELLLALERSGLDEYTIPEQMLEIFMEMQAFQVRCEEENRRPDFVPRKDQEKVAGRLNPSKRRRVF
;
A
#
# COMPACT_ATOMS: atom_id res chain seq x y z
N MET A 1 -8.86 2.93 0.44
CA MET A 1 -8.09 3.91 -0.37
C MET A 1 -6.60 3.85 -0.01
N ILE A 2 -5.71 3.66 -0.97
CA ILE A 2 -4.25 3.63 -0.77
C ILE A 2 -3.62 4.87 -1.43
N LEU A 3 -2.94 5.70 -0.63
CA LEU A 3 -2.26 6.91 -1.08
C LEU A 3 -0.75 6.67 -1.06
N MET A 4 -0.17 6.49 -2.24
CA MET A 4 1.21 6.05 -2.45
C MET A 4 2.15 7.22 -2.71
N HIS A 5 3.28 7.24 -2.01
CA HIS A 5 4.32 8.23 -2.27
C HIS A 5 4.97 8.01 -3.66
N PRO A 6 5.24 9.06 -4.46
CA PRO A 6 5.80 8.92 -5.82
C PRO A 6 7.13 8.18 -5.89
N TYR A 7 7.96 8.29 -4.85
CA TYR A 7 9.23 7.54 -4.76
C TYR A 7 9.01 6.02 -4.76
N GLU A 8 8.05 5.53 -3.97
CA GLU A 8 7.72 4.09 -3.92
C GLU A 8 7.20 3.60 -5.27
N HIS A 9 6.40 4.41 -5.95
CA HIS A 9 5.90 4.11 -7.29
C HIS A 9 7.00 4.03 -8.36
N ARG A 10 7.99 4.94 -8.29
CA ARG A 10 9.06 5.07 -9.32
C ARG A 10 10.20 4.08 -9.11
N GLN A 11 10.62 3.85 -7.87
CA GLN A 11 11.83 3.08 -7.57
C GLN A 11 11.56 1.60 -7.33
N ILE A 12 10.35 1.24 -6.91
CA ILE A 12 10.03 -0.12 -6.49
C ILE A 12 8.90 -0.67 -7.37
N LYS A 13 9.29 -1.48 -8.36
CA LYS A 13 8.33 -2.04 -9.33
C LYS A 13 7.31 -2.98 -8.68
N LEU A 14 7.76 -3.72 -7.66
CA LEU A 14 6.99 -4.68 -6.88
C LEU A 14 6.96 -4.19 -5.43
N ASN A 15 6.02 -3.30 -5.12
CA ASN A 15 5.87 -2.73 -3.78
C ASN A 15 4.59 -3.23 -3.12
N THR A 16 4.57 -3.16 -1.80
CA THR A 16 3.49 -3.72 -1.00
C THR A 16 2.17 -2.99 -1.24
N GLY A 17 2.16 -1.67 -1.45
CA GLY A 17 0.92 -0.93 -1.75
C GLY A 17 0.24 -1.37 -3.05
N ARG A 18 0.98 -1.65 -4.13
CA ARG A 18 0.40 -2.19 -5.38
C ARG A 18 -0.13 -3.60 -5.18
N LEU A 19 0.62 -4.43 -4.46
CA LEU A 19 0.18 -5.80 -4.17
C LEU A 19 -1.10 -5.79 -3.34
N THR A 20 -1.17 -4.94 -2.31
CA THR A 20 -2.38 -4.71 -1.51
C THR A 20 -3.57 -4.34 -2.40
N HIS A 21 -3.39 -3.38 -3.31
CA HIS A 21 -4.46 -2.98 -4.23
C HIS A 21 -4.96 -4.14 -5.09
N PHE A 22 -4.07 -5.03 -5.57
CA PHE A 22 -4.48 -6.21 -6.33
C PHE A 22 -5.20 -7.27 -5.49
N CYS A 23 -4.96 -7.32 -4.18
CA CYS A 23 -5.63 -8.24 -3.28
C CYS A 23 -7.02 -7.75 -2.81
N LEU A 24 -7.40 -6.50 -3.12
CA LEU A 24 -8.64 -5.89 -2.65
C LEU A 24 -9.54 -5.48 -3.82
N ALA A 25 -10.71 -6.11 -3.94
CA ALA A 25 -11.67 -5.82 -4.99
C ALA A 25 -12.17 -4.37 -4.98
N ASP A 26 -12.35 -3.80 -3.79
CA ASP A 26 -12.91 -2.46 -3.58
C ASP A 26 -11.84 -1.50 -3.02
N SER A 27 -10.74 -1.40 -3.75
CA SER A 27 -9.65 -0.49 -3.42
C SER A 27 -9.29 0.41 -4.59
N GLU A 28 -8.88 1.62 -4.25
CA GLU A 28 -8.31 2.58 -5.18
C GLU A 28 -6.89 2.92 -4.74
N LEU A 29 -6.02 3.22 -5.70
CA LEU A 29 -4.63 3.59 -5.47
C LEU A 29 -4.30 4.89 -6.20
N TYR A 30 -3.96 5.93 -5.44
CA TYR A 30 -3.50 7.22 -5.98
C TYR A 30 -2.07 7.52 -5.57
N VAL A 31 -1.32 8.17 -6.46
CA VAL A 31 0.09 8.49 -6.24
C VAL A 31 0.23 10.00 -6.04
N GLY A 32 0.82 10.43 -4.93
CA GLY A 32 0.96 11.85 -4.63
C GLY A 32 1.67 12.14 -3.31
N GLU A 33 2.09 13.39 -3.16
CA GLU A 33 2.68 13.92 -1.92
C GLU A 33 1.72 14.84 -1.16
N ARG A 34 0.66 15.32 -1.82
CA ARG A 34 -0.38 16.20 -1.29
C ARG A 34 -1.72 15.78 -1.88
N PHE A 35 -2.77 15.81 -1.06
CA PHE A 35 -4.08 15.31 -1.48
C PHE A 35 -5.21 16.33 -1.34
N ASP A 36 -4.96 17.54 -0.81
CA ASP A 36 -5.98 18.59 -0.66
C ASP A 36 -6.61 19.02 -2.00
N GLU A 37 -5.85 18.97 -3.09
CA GLU A 37 -6.32 19.30 -4.45
C GLU A 37 -6.65 18.05 -5.28
N HIS A 38 -6.49 16.85 -4.72
CA HIS A 38 -6.68 15.60 -5.45
C HIS A 38 -8.18 15.27 -5.57
N VAL A 39 -8.77 15.58 -6.74
CA VAL A 39 -10.21 15.50 -7.01
C VAL A 39 -10.88 14.22 -6.49
N ALA A 40 -10.36 13.03 -6.85
CA ALA A 40 -10.99 11.77 -6.43
C ALA A 40 -10.89 11.50 -4.91
N VAL A 41 -9.83 11.97 -4.27
CA VAL A 41 -9.66 11.81 -2.81
C VAL A 41 -10.59 12.75 -2.08
N GLN A 42 -10.68 14.00 -2.52
CA GLN A 42 -11.61 14.97 -1.95
C GLN A 42 -13.07 14.57 -2.18
N ALA A 43 -13.39 13.97 -3.33
CA ALA A 43 -14.74 13.47 -3.61
C ALA A 43 -15.16 12.40 -2.58
N LEU A 44 -14.29 11.44 -2.25
CA LEU A 44 -14.58 10.42 -1.24
C LEU A 44 -14.69 11.00 0.18
N ILE A 45 -13.87 12.00 0.51
CA ILE A 45 -13.89 12.66 1.83
C ILE A 45 -15.16 13.51 2.00
N ALA A 46 -15.59 14.20 0.95
CA ALA A 46 -16.72 15.13 0.99
C ALA A 46 -18.08 14.47 0.78
N ASP A 47 -18.11 13.22 0.29
CA ASP A 47 -19.35 12.49 0.07
C ASP A 47 -20.05 12.19 1.42
N PRO A 48 -21.28 12.70 1.65
CA PRO A 48 -22.01 12.48 2.89
C PRO A 48 -22.39 11.02 3.12
N GLN A 49 -22.35 10.17 2.09
CA GLN A 49 -22.58 8.73 2.22
C GLN A 49 -21.36 7.99 2.78
N ASN A 50 -20.18 8.63 2.84
CA ASN A 50 -18.96 8.02 3.32
C ASN A 50 -18.63 8.46 4.75
N TYR A 51 -17.94 7.57 5.45
CA TYR A 51 -17.29 7.81 6.72
C TYR A 51 -15.78 7.60 6.55
N PRO A 52 -15.05 8.63 6.11
CA PRO A 52 -13.63 8.53 5.85
C PRO A 52 -12.83 8.49 7.16
N VAL A 53 -11.97 7.50 7.32
CA VAL A 53 -11.03 7.37 8.44
C VAL A 53 -9.61 7.17 7.95
N LEU A 54 -8.64 7.61 8.73
CA LEU A 54 -7.22 7.44 8.43
C LEU A 54 -6.64 6.31 9.29
N LEU A 55 -6.08 5.28 8.66
CA LEU A 55 -5.28 4.27 9.37
C LEU A 55 -3.92 4.88 9.72
N TYR A 56 -3.80 5.43 10.91
CA TYR A 56 -2.58 6.10 11.39
C TYR A 56 -2.57 6.16 12.92
N PRO A 57 -1.57 5.55 13.59
CA PRO A 57 -1.51 5.54 15.04
C PRO A 57 -1.26 6.95 15.60
N GLY A 58 -1.85 7.24 16.75
CA GLY A 58 -1.65 8.50 17.45
C GLY A 58 -2.65 8.71 18.57
N GLU A 59 -2.47 9.81 19.29
CA GLU A 59 -3.42 10.22 20.33
C GLU A 59 -4.82 10.40 19.75
N GLY A 60 -5.83 9.87 20.43
CA GLY A 60 -7.22 9.92 20.02
C GLY A 60 -7.60 8.99 18.86
N ALA A 61 -6.70 8.11 18.39
CA ALA A 61 -7.05 7.09 17.41
C ALA A 61 -7.85 5.94 18.05
N TRP A 62 -8.94 5.52 17.39
CA TRP A 62 -9.72 4.37 17.83
C TRP A 62 -9.00 3.06 17.52
N ASP A 63 -8.86 2.20 18.52
CA ASP A 63 -8.25 0.89 18.38
C ASP A 63 -9.28 -0.15 17.92
N LEU A 64 -9.25 -0.47 16.64
CA LEU A 64 -10.12 -1.45 16.00
C LEU A 64 -9.94 -2.85 16.61
N SER A 65 -8.74 -3.19 17.08
CA SER A 65 -8.49 -4.49 17.71
C SER A 65 -9.21 -4.66 19.05
N LYS A 66 -9.65 -3.55 19.65
CA LYS A 66 -10.41 -3.50 20.90
C LYS A 66 -11.91 -3.24 20.69
N GLY A 67 -12.37 -3.14 19.44
CA GLY A 67 -13.77 -2.85 19.11
C GLY A 67 -14.21 -1.44 19.53
N GLU A 68 -13.29 -0.47 19.50
CA GLU A 68 -13.57 0.94 19.82
C GLU A 68 -14.36 1.67 18.73
N LEU A 69 -14.40 1.11 17.50
CA LEU A 69 -15.27 1.55 16.42
C LEU A 69 -16.32 0.48 16.14
N ARG A 70 -17.59 0.89 16.05
CA ARG A 70 -18.76 0.03 15.84
C ARG A 70 -19.64 0.56 14.73
N ALA A 71 -20.50 -0.30 14.19
CA ALA A 71 -21.36 0.04 13.05
C ALA A 71 -22.27 1.26 13.30
N GLY A 72 -22.67 1.48 14.56
CA GLY A 72 -23.49 2.63 14.95
C GLY A 72 -22.77 3.98 14.89
N ASP A 73 -21.43 4.00 14.98
CA ASP A 73 -20.66 5.26 15.12
C ASP A 73 -20.62 6.08 13.83
N PHE A 74 -20.94 5.47 12.69
CA PHE A 74 -20.96 6.10 11.39
C PHE A 74 -22.36 6.20 10.77
N GLU A 75 -23.42 5.95 11.54
CA GLU A 75 -24.82 6.27 11.16
C GLU A 75 -25.27 5.69 9.81
N GLY A 76 -24.81 4.47 9.47
CA GLY A 76 -25.14 3.81 8.20
C GLY A 76 -24.37 4.33 6.97
N ARG A 77 -23.42 5.26 7.16
CA ARG A 77 -22.47 5.65 6.11
C ARG A 77 -21.49 4.52 5.81
N ARG A 78 -20.94 4.50 4.60
CA ARG A 78 -19.92 3.54 4.18
C ARG A 78 -18.57 3.89 4.81
N LEU A 79 -17.98 2.98 5.56
CA LEU A 79 -16.62 3.16 6.09
C LEU A 79 -15.61 3.19 4.94
N VAL A 80 -14.78 4.24 4.88
CA VAL A 80 -13.71 4.38 3.87
C VAL A 80 -12.38 4.56 4.59
N VAL A 81 -11.53 3.54 4.55
CA VAL A 81 -10.22 3.60 5.22
C VAL A 81 -9.15 4.12 4.25
N PHE A 82 -8.45 5.17 4.66
CA PHE A 82 -7.29 5.74 3.98
C PHE A 82 -6.00 5.15 4.56
N LEU A 83 -5.14 4.62 3.69
CA LEU A 83 -3.82 4.10 4.01
C LEU A 83 -2.77 4.97 3.33
N LEU A 84 -1.70 5.32 4.04
CA LEU A 84 -0.54 6.01 3.47
C LEU A 84 0.56 4.99 3.15
N ASP A 85 0.88 4.82 1.88
CA ASP A 85 1.93 3.90 1.42
C ASP A 85 3.25 4.65 1.20
N GLY A 86 4.20 4.37 2.08
CA GLY A 86 5.52 4.95 2.07
C GLY A 86 6.27 4.66 3.36
N THR A 87 7.56 4.99 3.38
CA THR A 87 8.34 5.02 4.62
C THR A 87 7.82 6.11 5.56
N TRP A 88 8.05 5.98 6.87
CA TRP A 88 7.71 7.03 7.84
C TRP A 88 8.24 8.42 7.48
N ARG A 89 9.42 8.50 6.86
CA ARG A 89 10.01 9.76 6.38
C ARG A 89 9.23 10.39 5.23
N GLN A 90 8.50 9.60 4.46
CA GLN A 90 7.66 10.03 3.32
C GLN A 90 6.22 10.33 3.78
N VAL A 91 5.60 9.41 4.53
CA VAL A 91 4.18 9.54 4.93
C VAL A 91 3.96 10.68 5.93
N ARG A 92 4.93 10.99 6.80
CA ARG A 92 4.82 12.12 7.73
C ARG A 92 4.66 13.46 6.98
N PRO A 93 5.52 13.81 6.01
CA PRO A 93 5.27 14.95 5.13
C PRO A 93 3.95 14.86 4.35
N MET A 94 3.59 13.69 3.80
CA MET A 94 2.33 13.53 3.06
C MET A 94 1.12 13.93 3.91
N LEU A 95 1.07 13.44 5.16
CA LEU A 95 0.02 13.79 6.12
C LEU A 95 0.11 15.27 6.50
N ARG A 96 1.31 15.77 6.85
CA ARG A 96 1.52 17.18 7.24
C ARG A 96 1.07 18.17 6.15
N PHE A 97 1.21 17.82 4.89
CA PHE A 97 0.85 18.66 3.75
C PHE A 97 -0.52 18.36 3.14
N SER A 98 -1.32 17.50 3.78
CA SER A 98 -2.69 17.20 3.37
C SER A 98 -3.64 17.50 4.53
N GLU A 99 -4.11 18.73 4.64
CA GLU A 99 -5.00 19.16 5.73
C GLU A 99 -6.28 18.35 5.78
N SER A 100 -6.85 17.99 4.63
CA SER A 100 -8.06 17.18 4.55
C SER A 100 -7.87 15.82 5.23
N LEU A 101 -6.69 15.20 5.10
CA LEU A 101 -6.36 13.92 5.73
C LEU A 101 -6.10 14.07 7.23
N GLN A 102 -5.56 15.21 7.67
CA GLN A 102 -5.31 15.49 9.09
C GLN A 102 -6.60 15.62 9.91
N ARG A 103 -7.68 16.08 9.26
CA ARG A 103 -9.00 16.26 9.88
C ARG A 103 -9.79 14.95 10.00
N LEU A 104 -9.35 13.88 9.34
CA LEU A 104 -10.05 12.60 9.42
C LEU A 104 -9.91 11.99 10.82
N PRO A 105 -10.97 11.35 11.34
CA PRO A 105 -10.85 10.46 12.48
C PRO A 105 -9.77 9.40 12.21
N ARG A 106 -9.00 9.09 13.25
CA ARG A 106 -7.91 8.12 13.13
C ARG A 106 -8.35 6.79 13.70
N VAL A 107 -7.96 5.73 13.00
CA VAL A 107 -8.09 4.36 13.46
C VAL A 107 -6.70 3.72 13.51
N MET A 108 -6.56 2.76 14.41
CA MET A 108 -5.36 1.96 14.57
C MET A 108 -5.74 0.54 14.99
N PHE A 109 -4.75 -0.33 15.07
CA PHE A 109 -4.85 -1.63 15.71
C PHE A 109 -3.64 -1.82 16.60
N SER A 110 -3.77 -2.64 17.64
CA SER A 110 -2.67 -3.03 18.52
C SER A 110 -2.50 -4.55 18.55
N GLY A 111 -1.35 -5.01 19.04
CA GLY A 111 -1.07 -6.44 19.17
C GLY A 111 -0.77 -7.16 17.85
N ALA A 112 -0.48 -6.41 16.77
CA ALA A 112 -0.10 -7.01 15.50
C ALA A 112 1.16 -7.89 15.63
N ALA A 113 1.20 -8.97 14.85
CA ALA A 113 2.37 -9.83 14.79
C ALA A 113 3.59 -9.04 14.25
N PRO A 114 4.83 -9.42 14.61
CA PRO A 114 6.02 -8.85 14.00
C PRO A 114 5.97 -8.97 12.47
N SER A 115 6.46 -7.93 11.78
CA SER A 115 6.53 -7.91 10.31
C SER A 115 7.28 -9.13 9.78
N ARG A 116 6.65 -9.82 8.83
CA ARG A 116 7.18 -10.91 8.00
C ARG A 116 7.93 -10.38 6.79
N TYR A 117 7.99 -9.05 6.59
CA TYR A 117 8.73 -8.45 5.49
C TYR A 117 10.25 -8.56 5.72
N VAL A 118 10.92 -9.43 4.97
CA VAL A 118 12.37 -9.69 5.13
C VAL A 118 13.24 -8.82 4.21
N ILE A 119 12.69 -8.30 3.12
CA ILE A 119 13.46 -7.54 2.11
C ILE A 119 13.70 -6.11 2.57
N LYS A 120 12.70 -5.46 3.17
CA LYS A 120 12.85 -4.13 3.76
C LYS A 120 12.93 -4.26 5.28
N ARG A 121 14.05 -3.79 5.84
CA ARG A 121 14.21 -3.66 7.29
C ARG A 121 13.19 -2.65 7.82
N GLN A 122 12.37 -3.09 8.76
CA GLN A 122 11.45 -2.22 9.49
C GLN A 122 12.23 -1.36 10.50
N PRO A 123 11.85 -0.09 10.68
CA PRO A 123 12.60 0.81 11.57
C PRO A 123 12.44 0.42 13.04
N GLU A 124 11.27 -0.10 13.43
CA GLU A 124 10.93 -0.43 14.82
C GLU A 124 10.00 -1.66 14.87
N ALA A 125 9.95 -2.32 16.03
CA ALA A 125 8.99 -3.40 16.28
C ALA A 125 7.55 -2.86 16.19
N GLY A 126 6.70 -3.51 15.39
CA GLY A 126 5.33 -3.07 15.13
C GLY A 126 5.16 -2.21 13.87
N CYS A 127 6.24 -1.83 13.17
CA CYS A 127 6.13 -1.29 11.82
C CYS A 127 5.83 -2.42 10.84
N LEU A 128 4.70 -2.32 10.15
CA LEU A 128 4.22 -3.28 9.17
C LEU A 128 4.36 -2.73 7.76
N SER A 129 4.48 -3.62 6.77
CA SER A 129 4.24 -3.22 5.38
C SER A 129 2.78 -2.82 5.16
N THR A 130 2.49 -2.10 4.07
CA THR A 130 1.12 -1.71 3.69
C THR A 130 0.19 -2.92 3.57
N LEU A 131 0.71 -4.05 3.07
CA LEU A 131 -0.06 -5.29 2.94
C LEU A 131 -0.36 -5.90 4.31
N GLU A 132 0.64 -5.99 5.19
CA GLU A 132 0.43 -6.51 6.54
C GLU A 132 -0.48 -5.61 7.37
N ALA A 133 -0.33 -4.28 7.26
CA ALA A 133 -1.22 -3.34 7.93
C ALA A 133 -2.66 -3.45 7.43
N THR A 134 -2.84 -3.74 6.14
CA THR A 134 -4.17 -4.01 5.56
C THR A 134 -4.73 -5.33 6.07
N HIS A 135 -3.91 -6.38 6.14
CA HIS A 135 -4.31 -7.68 6.68
C HIS A 135 -4.79 -7.56 8.15
N GLU A 136 -4.02 -6.88 9.00
CA GLU A 136 -4.39 -6.63 10.41
C GLU A 136 -5.64 -5.75 10.54
N LEU A 137 -5.79 -4.75 9.66
CA LEU A 137 -7.00 -3.93 9.56
C LEU A 137 -8.22 -4.80 9.26
N LEU A 138 -8.17 -5.63 8.21
CA LEU A 138 -9.30 -6.47 7.79
C LEU A 138 -9.68 -7.49 8.87
N LEU A 139 -8.69 -8.11 9.51
CA LEU A 139 -8.95 -8.98 10.67
C LEU A 139 -9.64 -8.24 11.82
N ALA A 140 -9.26 -6.99 12.09
CA ALA A 140 -9.91 -6.19 13.14
C ALA A 140 -11.34 -5.77 12.78
N LEU A 141 -11.59 -5.43 11.52
CA LEU A 141 -12.92 -5.12 11.00
C LEU A 141 -13.84 -6.35 11.04
N GLU A 142 -13.35 -7.51 10.62
CA GLU A 142 -14.08 -8.78 10.68
C GLU A 142 -14.47 -9.14 12.11
N ARG A 143 -13.52 -9.07 13.07
CA ARG A 143 -13.82 -9.31 14.49
C ARG A 143 -14.88 -8.36 15.05
N SER A 144 -14.98 -7.16 14.49
CA SER A 144 -15.95 -6.13 14.91
C SER A 144 -17.27 -6.21 14.13
N GLY A 145 -17.40 -7.15 13.18
CA GLY A 145 -18.58 -7.28 12.31
C GLY A 145 -18.76 -6.10 11.35
N LEU A 146 -17.69 -5.38 11.03
CA LEU A 146 -17.71 -4.20 10.14
C LEU A 146 -17.42 -4.55 8.68
N ASP A 147 -16.78 -5.69 8.43
CA ASP A 147 -16.45 -6.18 7.09
C ASP A 147 -16.30 -7.71 7.13
N GLU A 148 -16.23 -8.36 5.96
CA GLU A 148 -15.98 -9.79 5.83
C GLU A 148 -14.61 -10.04 5.20
N TYR A 149 -13.74 -10.81 5.87
CA TYR A 149 -12.41 -11.13 5.36
C TYR A 149 -12.26 -12.63 5.07
N THR A 150 -12.93 -13.08 4.00
CA THR A 150 -13.19 -14.51 3.76
C THR A 150 -11.95 -15.40 3.57
N ILE A 151 -10.82 -14.85 3.08
CA ILE A 151 -9.60 -15.64 2.80
C ILE A 151 -8.34 -14.90 3.31
N PRO A 152 -8.13 -14.81 4.64
CA PRO A 152 -7.03 -14.03 5.21
C PRO A 152 -5.64 -14.53 4.78
N GLU A 153 -5.48 -15.85 4.65
CA GLU A 153 -4.21 -16.51 4.35
C GLU A 153 -3.70 -16.15 2.95
N GLN A 154 -4.60 -16.00 1.98
CA GLN A 154 -4.25 -15.73 0.58
C GLN A 154 -3.41 -14.46 0.44
N MET A 155 -3.75 -13.40 1.17
CA MET A 155 -3.00 -12.14 1.10
C MET A 155 -1.57 -12.31 1.59
N LEU A 156 -1.37 -13.07 2.67
CA LEU A 156 -0.04 -13.37 3.21
C LEU A 156 0.74 -14.35 2.33
N GLU A 157 0.09 -15.34 1.73
CA GLU A 157 0.71 -16.27 0.78
C GLU A 157 1.24 -15.54 -0.45
N ILE A 158 0.41 -14.68 -1.06
CA ILE A 158 0.83 -13.84 -2.19
C ILE A 158 2.01 -12.93 -1.79
N PHE A 159 1.99 -12.41 -0.56
CA PHE A 159 3.09 -11.60 -0.04
C PHE A 159 4.39 -12.40 0.12
N MET A 160 4.31 -13.64 0.61
CA MET A 160 5.47 -14.54 0.72
C MET A 160 6.03 -14.91 -0.65
N GLU A 161 5.18 -15.22 -1.63
CA GLU A 161 5.58 -15.51 -3.01
C GLU A 161 6.26 -14.31 -3.68
N MET A 162 5.72 -13.11 -3.48
CA MET A 162 6.32 -11.86 -3.94
C MET A 162 7.74 -11.70 -3.39
N GLN A 163 7.92 -11.92 -2.08
CA GLN A 163 9.23 -11.81 -1.44
C GLN A 163 10.20 -12.87 -1.94
N ALA A 164 9.77 -14.13 -2.05
CA ALA A 164 10.58 -15.22 -2.58
C ALA A 164 11.05 -14.91 -4.01
N PHE A 165 10.18 -14.35 -4.85
CA PHE A 165 10.56 -13.90 -6.19
C PHE A 165 11.61 -12.79 -6.17
N GLN A 166 11.46 -11.78 -5.31
CA GLN A 166 12.42 -10.69 -5.21
C GLN A 166 13.80 -11.16 -4.71
N VAL A 167 13.84 -12.08 -3.74
CA VAL A 167 15.09 -12.70 -3.25
C VAL A 167 15.78 -13.45 -4.39
N ARG A 168 15.05 -14.28 -5.15
CA ARG A 168 15.60 -14.99 -6.32
C ARG A 168 16.18 -14.02 -7.35
N CYS A 169 15.45 -12.94 -7.67
CA CYS A 169 15.94 -11.94 -8.60
C CYS A 169 17.20 -11.23 -8.09
N GLU A 170 17.31 -10.95 -6.80
CA GLU A 170 18.50 -10.35 -6.21
C GLU A 170 19.71 -11.30 -6.27
N GLU A 171 19.52 -12.59 -5.98
CA GLU A 171 20.55 -13.61 -6.12
C GLU A 171 21.02 -13.76 -7.56
N GLU A 172 20.10 -13.76 -8.54
CA GLU A 172 20.44 -13.77 -9.97
C GLU A 172 21.21 -12.52 -10.38
N ASN A 173 20.79 -11.33 -9.94
CA ASN A 173 21.46 -10.06 -10.26
C ASN A 173 22.89 -9.99 -9.70
N ARG A 174 23.20 -10.71 -8.62
CA ARG A 174 24.53 -10.77 -8.02
C ARG A 174 25.49 -11.70 -8.77
N ARG A 175 25.01 -12.52 -9.72
CA ARG A 175 25.87 -13.42 -10.48
C ARG A 175 26.81 -12.60 -11.39
N PRO A 176 28.11 -12.93 -11.48
CA PRO A 176 29.08 -12.14 -12.24
C PRO A 176 28.78 -12.06 -13.75
N ASP A 177 28.08 -13.07 -14.27
CA ASP A 177 27.67 -13.22 -15.68
C ASP A 177 26.27 -12.67 -15.96
N PHE A 178 25.59 -12.10 -14.95
CA PHE A 178 24.25 -11.57 -15.13
C PHE A 178 24.26 -10.31 -16.01
N VAL A 179 23.59 -10.39 -17.15
CA VAL A 179 23.31 -9.23 -18.01
C VAL A 179 21.84 -8.85 -17.83
N PRO A 180 21.51 -7.63 -17.35
CA PRO A 180 20.14 -7.19 -17.18
C PRO A 180 19.35 -7.29 -18.49
N ARG A 181 18.08 -7.70 -18.41
CA ARG A 181 17.20 -7.90 -19.58
C ARG A 181 17.12 -6.66 -20.50
N LYS A 182 17.16 -5.46 -19.92
CA LYS A 182 17.22 -4.17 -20.65
C LYS A 182 18.47 -4.03 -21.52
N ASP A 183 19.58 -4.65 -21.12
CA ASP A 183 20.84 -4.65 -21.85
C ASP A 183 20.93 -5.85 -22.80
N GLN A 184 20.27 -6.97 -22.50
CA GLN A 184 20.08 -8.08 -23.44
C GLN A 184 19.30 -7.64 -24.69
N GLU A 185 18.24 -6.84 -24.54
CA GLU A 185 17.47 -6.26 -25.65
C GLU A 185 18.30 -5.27 -26.49
N LYS A 186 19.20 -4.50 -25.86
CA LYS A 186 20.15 -3.63 -26.56
C LYS A 186 21.22 -4.42 -27.33
N VAL A 187 21.71 -5.52 -26.76
CA VAL A 187 22.68 -6.41 -27.40
C VAL A 187 22.04 -7.14 -28.60
N ALA A 188 20.82 -7.66 -28.44
CA ALA A 188 20.04 -8.25 -29.53
C ALA A 188 19.72 -7.22 -30.64
N GLY A 189 19.43 -5.96 -30.27
CA GLY A 189 19.24 -4.85 -31.22
C GLY A 189 20.51 -4.41 -31.95
N ARG A 190 21.69 -4.58 -31.35
CA ARG A 190 23.00 -4.33 -32.02
C ARG A 190 23.40 -5.47 -32.96
N LEU A 191 22.99 -6.70 -32.68
CA LEU A 191 23.26 -7.88 -33.52
C LEU A 191 22.35 -7.97 -34.76
N ASN A 192 21.36 -7.09 -34.91
CA ASN A 192 20.46 -7.09 -36.07
C ASN A 192 20.40 -5.70 -36.75
N PRO A 193 21.42 -5.32 -37.55
CA PRO A 193 21.50 -4.00 -38.18
C PRO A 193 20.54 -3.79 -39.37
N SER A 194 19.58 -4.69 -39.64
CA SER A 194 18.84 -4.71 -40.92
C SER A 194 17.51 -3.94 -40.97
N LYS A 195 17.13 -3.13 -39.97
CA LYS A 195 15.94 -2.27 -40.07
C LYS A 195 16.25 -0.78 -39.88
N ARG A 196 17.10 -0.26 -40.76
CA ARG A 196 16.98 1.14 -41.23
C ARG A 196 16.75 1.13 -42.74
N ARG A 197 15.48 1.18 -43.15
CA ARG A 197 15.08 1.83 -44.41
C ARG A 197 13.92 2.77 -44.12
N ARG A 198 14.20 4.06 -44.36
CA ARG A 198 13.20 5.12 -44.55
C ARG A 198 12.29 4.72 -45.70
N VAL A 199 10.98 4.96 -45.57
CA VAL A 199 10.12 5.38 -46.68
C VAL A 199 9.00 6.25 -46.08
N PHE A 200 8.89 7.47 -46.61
CA PHE A 200 7.90 8.57 -46.49
C PHE A 200 7.00 8.67 -45.25
#